data_AF-A0A5K1D5R1-F1
#
_entry.id   AF-A0A5K1D5R1-F1
#
_cell.length_a   1.000
_cell.length_b   1.000
_cell.length_c   1.000
_cell.angle_alpha   90.00
_cell.angle_beta   90.00
_cell.angle_gamma   90.00
#
_symmetry.space_group_name_H-M   'P 1'
#
loop_
_entity.id
_entity.type
_entity.pdbx_description
1 polymer ?
#
loop_
_entity_poly.entity_id
_entity_poly.type
_entity_poly.pdbx_seq_one_letter_code
_entity_poly.pdbx_strand_id
1 'polypeptide(L)' 'AIQCLGGNGYVNEYPTGRLLRDAKLFEIGAGTSEIRRMIIGRELFKE' A
#
# COMPACT_ATOMS: atom_id res chain seq x y z
N ALA A 1 4.41 2.49 11.48
CA ALA A 1 4.23 3.93 11.75
C ALA A 1 3.10 4.20 12.75
N ILE A 2 1.83 3.95 12.41
CA ILE A 2 0.70 4.15 13.35
C ILE A 2 0.91 3.41 14.67
N GLN A 3 1.25 2.11 14.62
CA GLN A 3 1.46 1.30 15.81
C GLN A 3 2.54 1.86 16.75
N CYS A 4 3.64 2.40 16.20
CA CYS A 4 4.72 2.99 17.00
C CYS A 4 4.30 4.29 17.70
N LEU A 5 3.32 5.02 17.15
CA LEU A 5 2.76 6.23 17.74
C LEU A 5 1.60 5.93 18.71
N GLY A 6 1.16 4.67 18.81
CA GLY A 6 -0.02 4.29 19.60
C GLY A 6 -1.25 5.12 19.20
N GLY A 7 -1.98 5.62 20.21
CA GLY A 7 -3.18 6.44 20.01
C GLY A 7 -2.94 7.71 19.18
N ASN A 8 -1.75 8.31 19.27
CA ASN A 8 -1.40 9.50 18.49
C ASN A 8 -1.35 9.22 16.98
N GLY A 9 -1.13 7.96 16.57
CA GLY A 9 -1.15 7.56 15.17
C GLY A 9 -2.54 7.53 14.53
N TYR A 10 -3.61 7.59 15.35
CA TYR A 10 -5.01 7.55 14.92
C TYR A 10 -5.68 8.93 14.81
N VAL A 11 -5.07 9.97 15.40
CA VAL A 11 -5.57 11.36 15.32
C VAL A 11 -4.93 12.10 14.16
N ASN A 12 -5.57 13.18 13.71
CA ASN A 12 -5.13 13.94 12.53
C ASN A 12 -3.96 14.92 12.81
N GLU A 13 -3.41 14.94 14.03
CA GLU A 13 -2.21 15.72 14.36
C GLU A 13 -0.95 15.13 13.72
N TYR A 14 -0.93 13.81 13.50
CA TYR A 14 0.17 13.12 12.82
C TYR A 14 -0.30 12.60 11.46
N PRO A 15 0.55 12.67 10.41
CA PRO A 15 0.14 12.29 9.06
C PRO A 15 -0.03 10.78 8.86
N THR A 16 0.34 9.95 9.84
CA THR A 16 0.42 8.50 9.70
C THR A 16 -0.91 7.85 9.33
N GLY A 17 -2.02 8.34 9.86
CA GLY A 17 -3.35 7.85 9.51
C GLY A 17 -3.70 8.11 8.04
N ARG A 18 -3.43 9.33 7.55
CA ARG A 18 -3.63 9.70 6.15
C ARG A 18 -2.75 8.86 5.23
N LEU A 19 -1.45 8.77 5.54
CA LEU A 19 -0.49 8.02 4.74
C LEU A 19 -0.86 6.53 4.61
N LEU A 20 -1.36 5.89 5.67
CA LEU A 20 -1.80 4.50 5.59
C LEU A 20 -3.01 4.33 4.64
N ARG A 21 -3.97 5.26 4.69
CA ARG A 21 -5.15 5.21 3.81
C ARG A 21 -4.76 5.44 2.36
N ASP A 22 -3.89 6.41 2.10
CA ASP A 22 -3.38 6.70 0.75
C ASP A 22 -2.56 5.51 0.22
N ALA A 23 -1.75 4.87 1.08
CA ALA A 23 -0.98 3.68 0.72
C ALA A 23 -1.88 2.53 0.23
N LYS A 24 -3.05 2.33 0.84
CA LYS A 24 -3.99 1.29 0.40
C LYS A 24 -4.49 1.54 -1.01
N LEU A 25 -4.68 2.81 -1.40
CA LEU A 25 -5.08 3.15 -2.77
C LEU A 25 -4.01 2.71 -3.78
N PHE A 26 -2.72 2.84 -3.48
CA PHE A 26 -1.65 2.38 -4.37
C PHE A 26 -1.60 0.85 -4.57
N GLU A 27 -2.22 0.06 -3.70
CA GLU A 27 -2.34 -1.38 -3.90
C GLU A 27 -3.41 -1.77 -4.94
N ILE A 28 -4.36 -0.86 -5.24
CA ILE A 28 -5.55 -1.12 -6.06
C ILE A 28 -5.53 -0.26 -7.33
N GLY A 29 -5.20 1.02 -7.19
CA GLY A 29 -5.16 2.00 -8.26
C GLY A 29 -4.16 1.65 -9.35
N ALA A 30 -4.51 1.96 -10.60
CA ALA A 30 -3.71 1.68 -11.79
C ALA A 30 -3.26 0.21 -11.95
N GLY A 31 -3.96 -0.73 -11.30
CA GLY A 31 -3.66 -2.15 -11.34
C GLY A 31 -3.39 -2.70 -9.94
N THR A 32 -4.19 -3.71 -9.56
CA THR A 32 -4.06 -4.31 -8.23
C THR A 32 -2.71 -5.01 -8.06
N SER A 33 -2.34 -5.27 -6.80
CA SER A 33 -1.12 -5.99 -6.47
C SER A 33 -1.08 -7.40 -7.06
N GLU A 34 -2.23 -8.05 -7.26
CA GLU A 34 -2.36 -9.34 -7.94
C GLU A 34 -1.98 -9.22 -9.42
N ILE A 35 -2.50 -8.20 -10.13
CA ILE A 35 -2.21 -7.98 -11.55
C ILE A 35 -0.72 -7.71 -11.77
N ARG A 36 -0.10 -6.88 -10.92
CA ARG A 36 1.35 -6.65 -10.99
C ARG A 36 2.15 -7.93 -10.78
N ARG A 37 1.81 -8.73 -9.76
CA ARG A 37 2.46 -10.04 -9.53
C ARG A 37 2.28 -10.99 -10.72
N MET A 38 1.09 -11.02 -11.33
CA MET A 38 0.81 -11.84 -12.51
C MET A 38 1.68 -11.40 -13.70
N ILE A 39 1.75 -10.09 -14.00
CA ILE A 39 2.56 -9.57 -15.10
C ILE A 39 4.04 -9.86 -14.88
N ILE A 40 4.56 -9.59 -13.67
CA ILE A 40 5.94 -9.91 -13.30
C ILE A 40 6.20 -11.41 -13.49
N GLY A 41 5.32 -12.28 -12.98
CA GLY A 41 5.45 -13.73 -13.15
C GLY A 41 5.47 -14.15 -14.63
N ARG A 42 4.57 -13.59 -15.46
CA ARG A 42 4.54 -13.87 -16.90
C ARG A 42 5.82 -13.47 -17.61
N GLU A 43 6.36 -12.29 -17.31
CA GLU A 43 7.60 -11.82 -17.93
C GLU A 43 8.83 -12.58 -17.43
N LEU A 44 8.82 -13.09 -16.19
CA LEU A 44 9.91 -13.92 -15.66
C LEU A 44 9.99 -15.32 -16.31
N PHE A 45 8.87 -15.90 -16.73
CA PHE A 45 8.79 -17.24 -17.32
C PHE A 45 8.50 -17.25 -18.83
N LYS A 46 8.73 -16.11 -19.49
CA LYS A 46 8.59 -15.97 -20.94
C LYS A 46 9.86 -16.50 -21.60
N GLU A 47 9.77 -17.67 -22.24
CA GLU A 47 10.72 -18.14 -23.25
C GLU A 47 10.30 -17.64 -24.63
#